data_AF-A0A7K5Z7F2-F1
#
_entry.id   AF-A0A7K5Z7F2-F1
#
_cell.length_a   1.000
_cell.length_b   1.000
_cell.length_c   1.000
_cell.angle_alpha   90.00
_cell.angle_beta   90.00
_cell.angle_gamma   90.00
#
_symmetry.space_group_name_H-M   'P 1'
#
loop_
_entity.id
_entity.type
_entity.pdbx_description
1 polymer ?
#
loop_
_entity_poly.entity_id
_entity_poly.type
_entity_poly.pdbx_seq_one_letter_code
_entity_poly.pdbx_strand_id
1 'polypeptide(L)'
;EEEDAEEGPAGGGTQITPQLLKAATGEFSLESILLLRLRGRGIARLGCLAACANLEWLDLSGNAIARLDALAALPALAVLNLAANRVADAAPLAACHNLQVLNLAGNRLSGLHQLRCLTGLRRLESLRLRDPLAGLANPLCAAPGYRSAVADMFPGLKAIDGERLCGRGSELYQLCRDLDTSLGHGAGGAGAGGGGGAGGGGECPSAAQPWVDAGFWEPRRRRRSSIVEEAYRQFGEVLQECRELGRRADDTIAQAERALASRPDPNSFVF
;
A
#
# COMPACT_ATOMS: atom_id res chain seq x y z
N GLU A 1 8.73 -11.69 -41.80
CA GLU A 1 8.78 -10.40 -42.49
C GLU A 1 7.71 -9.54 -41.84
N GLU A 2 7.87 -9.07 -40.60
CA GLU A 2 8.97 -8.25 -40.08
C GLU A 2 9.21 -7.05 -40.99
N GLU A 3 8.59 -5.92 -40.63
CA GLU A 3 9.20 -4.61 -40.77
C GLU A 3 8.70 -3.71 -39.64
N ASP A 4 9.64 -3.41 -38.76
CA ASP A 4 9.54 -2.46 -37.66
C ASP A 4 9.30 -1.05 -38.18
N ALA A 5 8.35 -0.35 -37.56
CA ALA A 5 8.33 1.10 -37.54
C ALA A 5 8.29 1.55 -36.07
N GLU A 6 9.48 1.78 -35.52
CA GLU A 6 9.68 2.63 -34.35
C GLU A 6 9.13 4.03 -34.65
N GLU A 7 7.98 4.37 -34.07
CA GLU A 7 7.61 5.76 -33.80
C GLU A 7 7.53 5.98 -32.29
N GLY A 8 8.33 6.93 -31.79
CA GLY A 8 8.50 7.25 -30.37
C GLY A 8 7.20 7.63 -29.64
N PRO A 9 7.20 7.68 -28.30
CA PRO A 9 5.98 7.76 -27.52
C PRO A 9 5.31 9.12 -27.73
N ALA A 10 4.21 9.08 -28.48
CA ALA A 10 3.33 10.19 -28.76
C ALA A 10 2.86 10.90 -27.48
N GLY A 11 2.81 12.23 -27.53
CA GLY A 11 2.18 13.10 -26.54
C GLY A 11 0.64 12.98 -26.46
N GLY A 12 0.10 11.77 -26.57
CA GLY A 12 -1.34 11.45 -26.55
C GLY A 12 -1.75 10.87 -25.20
N GLY A 13 -1.93 11.71 -24.18
CA GLY A 13 -2.48 11.23 -22.91
C GLY A 13 -3.94 10.80 -23.05
N THR A 14 -4.31 9.69 -22.41
CA THR A 14 -5.66 9.09 -22.48
C THR A 14 -6.72 10.07 -21.96
N GLN A 15 -7.88 10.11 -22.61
CA GLN A 15 -9.04 10.91 -22.18
C GLN A 15 -10.11 10.01 -21.55
N ILE A 16 -10.78 10.49 -20.51
CA ILE A 16 -11.96 9.82 -19.95
C ILE A 16 -13.10 9.92 -20.97
N THR A 17 -13.52 8.76 -21.48
CA THR A 17 -14.65 8.60 -22.39
C THR A 17 -15.79 7.84 -21.71
N PRO A 18 -17.04 7.96 -22.19
CA PRO A 18 -18.17 7.20 -21.65
C PRO A 18 -17.94 5.67 -21.71
N GLN A 19 -17.24 5.21 -22.75
CA GLN A 19 -16.86 3.80 -22.90
C GLN A 19 -15.92 3.34 -21.79
N LEU A 20 -14.93 4.17 -21.43
CA LEU A 20 -14.00 3.89 -20.34
C LEU A 20 -14.71 3.90 -18.99
N LEU A 21 -15.66 4.82 -18.78
CA LEU A 21 -16.50 4.85 -17.57
C LEU A 21 -17.35 3.59 -17.46
N LYS A 22 -18.08 3.22 -18.52
CA LYS A 22 -18.87 1.99 -18.58
C LYS A 22 -18.02 0.75 -18.31
N ALA A 23 -16.81 0.67 -18.87
CA ALA A 23 -15.91 -0.44 -18.63
C ALA A 23 -15.36 -0.49 -17.18
N ALA A 24 -15.27 0.66 -16.51
CA ALA A 24 -14.76 0.75 -15.14
C ALA A 24 -15.84 0.53 -14.08
N THR A 25 -17.08 0.97 -14.32
CA THR A 25 -18.16 0.96 -13.33
C THR A 25 -19.23 -0.10 -13.62
N GLY A 26 -19.39 -0.54 -14.87
CA GLY A 26 -20.50 -1.38 -15.31
C GLY A 26 -21.84 -0.64 -15.43
N GLU A 27 -21.87 0.64 -15.03
CA GLU A 27 -23.06 1.49 -15.07
C GLU A 27 -23.27 2.09 -16.46
N PHE A 28 -24.53 2.16 -16.89
CA PHE A 28 -24.91 2.72 -18.18
C PHE A 28 -25.25 4.21 -18.08
N SER A 29 -25.63 4.68 -16.89
CA SER A 29 -25.97 6.08 -16.61
C SER A 29 -24.83 6.77 -15.90
N LEU A 30 -24.42 7.95 -16.37
CA LEU A 30 -23.35 8.71 -15.73
C LEU A 30 -23.76 9.25 -14.36
N GLU A 31 -25.06 9.45 -14.15
CA GLU A 31 -25.66 9.94 -12.91
C GLU A 31 -25.71 8.88 -11.79
N SER A 32 -25.63 7.57 -12.11
CA SER A 32 -25.60 6.51 -11.09
C SER A 32 -24.20 6.26 -10.52
N ILE A 33 -23.16 6.85 -11.13
CA ILE A 33 -21.78 6.63 -10.71
C ILE A 33 -21.48 7.43 -9.43
N LEU A 34 -21.46 6.74 -8.29
CA LEU A 34 -21.06 7.31 -7.00
C LEU A 34 -19.55 7.17 -6.71
N LEU A 35 -18.97 6.06 -7.18
CA LEU A 35 -17.57 5.70 -6.91
C LEU A 35 -16.86 5.37 -8.22
N LEU A 36 -15.71 6.01 -8.44
CA LEU A 36 -14.90 5.81 -9.65
C LEU A 36 -13.42 5.62 -9.30
N ARG A 37 -12.86 4.49 -9.73
CA ARG A 37 -11.43 4.13 -9.58
C ARG A 37 -10.77 4.03 -10.94
N LEU A 38 -9.91 4.99 -11.26
CA LEU A 38 -9.18 5.08 -12.52
C LEU A 38 -7.68 5.33 -12.28
N ARG A 39 -7.10 4.57 -11.35
CA ARG A 39 -5.67 4.64 -11.00
C ARG A 39 -4.79 4.13 -12.15
N GLY A 40 -3.69 4.81 -12.45
CA GLY A 40 -2.62 4.26 -13.28
C GLY A 40 -2.93 4.09 -14.78
N ARG A 41 -3.91 4.82 -15.33
CA ARG A 41 -4.41 4.61 -16.71
C ARG A 41 -3.82 5.59 -17.74
N GLY A 42 -2.80 6.37 -17.36
CA GLY A 42 -2.20 7.37 -18.25
C GLY A 42 -3.17 8.50 -18.65
N ILE A 43 -4.19 8.77 -17.84
CA ILE A 43 -5.21 9.77 -18.15
C ILE A 43 -4.59 11.17 -18.07
N ALA A 44 -4.75 11.98 -19.10
CA ALA A 44 -4.34 13.39 -19.10
C ALA A 44 -5.53 14.35 -19.16
N ARG A 45 -6.67 13.90 -19.71
CA ARG A 45 -7.87 14.72 -19.90
C ARG A 45 -9.08 14.10 -19.22
N LEU A 46 -9.75 14.89 -18.38
CA LEU A 46 -10.91 14.46 -17.60
C LEU A 46 -12.21 14.33 -18.44
N GLY A 47 -12.25 14.89 -19.66
CA GLY A 47 -13.29 14.60 -20.65
C GLY A 47 -14.72 14.70 -20.11
N CYS A 48 -15.48 13.62 -20.24
CA CYS A 48 -16.91 13.56 -19.86
C CYS A 48 -17.16 13.40 -18.36
N LEU A 49 -16.13 13.48 -17.51
CA LEU A 49 -16.28 13.32 -16.06
C LEU A 49 -17.23 14.37 -15.44
N ALA A 50 -17.32 15.57 -16.04
CA ALA A 50 -18.23 16.63 -15.60
C ALA A 50 -19.72 16.22 -15.63
N ALA A 51 -20.10 15.16 -16.35
CA ALA A 51 -21.46 14.65 -16.39
C ALA A 51 -21.83 13.73 -15.21
N CYS A 52 -20.86 13.31 -14.40
CA CYS A 52 -21.09 12.43 -13.24
C CYS A 52 -21.50 13.22 -11.99
N ALA A 53 -22.64 13.91 -12.02
CA ALA A 53 -23.04 14.88 -11.00
C ALA A 53 -23.10 14.33 -9.55
N ASN A 54 -23.41 13.03 -9.40
CA ASN A 54 -23.55 12.36 -8.10
C ASN A 54 -22.26 11.68 -7.62
N LEU A 55 -21.12 11.92 -8.28
CA LEU A 55 -19.87 11.28 -7.92
C LEU A 55 -19.38 11.77 -6.55
N GLU A 56 -19.28 10.85 -5.58
CA GLU A 56 -18.84 11.13 -4.21
C GLU A 56 -17.37 10.77 -3.99
N TRP A 57 -16.90 9.69 -4.63
CA TRP A 57 -15.56 9.15 -4.43
C TRP A 57 -14.84 8.97 -5.76
N LEU A 58 -13.67 9.61 -5.90
CA LEU A 58 -12.88 9.60 -7.12
C LEU A 58 -11.41 9.34 -6.84
N ASP A 59 -10.87 8.28 -7.44
CA ASP A 59 -9.43 8.00 -7.46
C ASP A 59 -8.86 8.04 -8.87
N LEU A 60 -8.01 9.03 -9.09
CA LEU A 60 -7.29 9.31 -10.31
C LEU A 60 -5.77 9.29 -10.07
N SER A 61 -5.31 8.58 -9.03
CA SER A 61 -3.89 8.53 -8.71
C SER A 61 -3.03 7.87 -9.80
N GLY A 62 -1.77 8.30 -9.93
CA GLY A 62 -0.82 7.74 -10.90
C GLY A 62 -1.20 7.99 -12.37
N ASN A 63 -1.74 9.18 -12.67
CA ASN A 63 -2.09 9.58 -14.02
C ASN A 63 -1.24 10.79 -14.47
N ALA A 64 -1.56 11.38 -15.62
CA ALA A 64 -0.85 12.53 -16.19
C ALA A 64 -1.72 13.80 -16.21
N ILE A 65 -2.66 13.94 -15.26
CA ILE A 65 -3.64 15.02 -15.24
C ILE A 65 -2.96 16.33 -14.82
N ALA A 66 -3.13 17.37 -15.63
CA ALA A 66 -2.65 18.72 -15.32
C ALA A 66 -3.79 19.73 -15.09
N ARG A 67 -4.93 19.55 -15.76
CA ARG A 67 -6.09 20.46 -15.70
C ARG A 67 -7.25 19.79 -14.98
N LEU A 68 -7.83 20.49 -14.01
CA LEU A 68 -8.90 20.01 -13.15
C LEU A 68 -10.28 20.60 -13.47
N ASP A 69 -10.42 21.34 -14.57
CA ASP A 69 -11.63 22.10 -14.93
C ASP A 69 -12.93 21.28 -14.83
N ALA A 70 -12.89 20.02 -15.27
CA ALA A 70 -14.07 19.13 -15.24
C ALA A 70 -14.54 18.77 -13.82
N LEU A 71 -13.68 18.87 -12.81
CA LEU A 71 -14.04 18.58 -11.41
C LEU A 71 -14.91 19.68 -10.82
N ALA A 72 -14.87 20.91 -11.37
CA ALA A 72 -15.71 22.01 -10.89
C ALA A 72 -17.22 21.73 -11.02
N ALA A 73 -17.60 20.81 -11.91
CA ALA A 73 -18.97 20.38 -12.13
C ALA A 73 -19.43 19.23 -11.20
N LEU A 74 -18.62 18.83 -10.21
CA LEU A 74 -18.89 17.70 -9.32
C LEU A 74 -19.22 18.20 -7.89
N PRO A 75 -20.45 18.64 -7.62
CA PRO A 75 -20.82 19.19 -6.32
C PRO A 75 -20.87 18.14 -5.21
N ALA A 76 -21.17 16.87 -5.54
CA ALA A 76 -21.29 15.78 -4.57
C ALA A 76 -19.94 15.21 -4.10
N LEU A 77 -18.82 15.62 -4.70
CA LEU A 77 -17.53 15.01 -4.47
C LEU A 77 -17.05 15.21 -3.02
N ALA A 78 -16.88 14.11 -2.29
CA ALA A 78 -16.45 14.09 -0.90
C ALA A 78 -14.99 13.64 -0.75
N VAL A 79 -14.55 12.69 -1.58
CA VAL A 79 -13.20 12.11 -1.51
C VAL A 79 -12.54 12.15 -2.88
N LEU A 80 -11.39 12.82 -2.97
CA LEU A 80 -10.61 12.96 -4.19
C LEU A 80 -9.16 12.56 -3.98
N ASN A 81 -8.71 11.57 -4.74
CA ASN A 81 -7.31 11.18 -4.82
C ASN A 81 -6.71 11.54 -6.18
N LEU A 82 -5.81 12.51 -6.18
CA LEU A 82 -5.03 12.97 -7.34
C LEU A 82 -3.53 12.76 -7.14
N ALA A 83 -3.12 11.84 -6.25
CA ALA A 83 -1.70 11.58 -6.00
C ALA A 83 -0.94 11.17 -7.27
N ALA A 84 0.33 11.53 -7.39
CA ALA A 84 1.18 11.24 -8.55
C ALA A 84 0.54 11.68 -9.89
N ASN A 85 0.24 12.98 -10.00
CA ASN A 85 -0.25 13.63 -11.23
C ASN A 85 0.63 14.86 -11.55
N ARG A 86 0.17 15.73 -12.46
CA ARG A 86 0.90 16.92 -12.93
C ARG A 86 0.16 18.22 -12.59
N VAL A 87 -0.65 18.21 -11.53
CA VAL A 87 -1.47 19.36 -11.13
C VAL A 87 -0.56 20.48 -10.60
N ALA A 88 -0.69 21.67 -11.18
CA ALA A 88 -0.01 22.88 -10.73
C ALA A 88 -0.98 23.96 -10.22
N ASP A 89 -2.28 23.80 -10.50
CA ASP A 89 -3.33 24.71 -10.08
C ASP A 89 -4.51 23.91 -9.51
N ALA A 90 -4.92 24.25 -8.29
CA ALA A 90 -6.03 23.63 -7.58
C ALA A 90 -7.30 24.50 -7.58
N ALA A 91 -7.30 25.66 -8.24
CA ALA A 91 -8.43 26.57 -8.28
C ALA A 91 -9.78 25.92 -8.69
N PRO A 92 -9.83 25.00 -9.67
CA PRO A 92 -11.09 24.35 -10.05
C PRO A 92 -11.76 23.54 -8.92
N LEU A 93 -11.00 23.09 -7.92
CA LEU A 93 -11.53 22.34 -6.78
C LEU A 93 -12.31 23.22 -5.79
N ALA A 94 -12.23 24.56 -5.90
CA ALA A 94 -12.97 25.48 -5.04
C ALA A 94 -14.50 25.33 -5.18
N ALA A 95 -14.98 24.81 -6.31
CA ALA A 95 -16.40 24.53 -6.54
C ALA A 95 -16.90 23.25 -5.83
N CYS A 96 -16.00 22.34 -5.43
CA CYS A 96 -16.32 21.08 -4.75
C CYS A 96 -16.57 21.29 -3.25
N HIS A 97 -17.64 22.02 -2.91
CA HIS A 97 -17.95 22.44 -1.52
C HIS A 97 -18.13 21.28 -0.51
N ASN A 98 -18.40 20.05 -0.99
CA ASN A 98 -18.57 18.86 -0.15
C ASN A 98 -17.28 18.08 0.09
N LEU A 99 -16.15 18.54 -0.46
CA LEU A 99 -14.90 17.82 -0.37
C LEU A 99 -14.39 17.75 1.08
N GLN A 100 -14.17 16.53 1.56
CA GLN A 100 -13.71 16.22 2.91
C GLN A 100 -12.27 15.72 2.92
N VAL A 101 -11.89 14.92 1.93
CA VAL A 101 -10.56 14.32 1.84
C VAL A 101 -9.96 14.62 0.46
N LEU A 102 -8.81 15.27 0.47
CA LEU A 102 -8.07 15.63 -0.73
C LEU A 102 -6.63 15.14 -0.66
N ASN A 103 -6.24 14.29 -1.60
CA ASN A 103 -4.86 13.85 -1.76
C ASN A 103 -4.27 14.42 -3.05
N LEU A 104 -3.29 15.32 -2.89
CA LEU A 104 -2.53 15.96 -3.95
C LEU A 104 -1.04 15.60 -3.87
N ALA A 105 -0.64 14.56 -3.12
CA ALA A 105 0.78 14.18 -3.00
C ALA A 105 1.45 13.89 -4.35
N GLY A 106 2.69 14.37 -4.54
CA GLY A 106 3.43 14.14 -5.79
C GLY A 106 2.83 14.84 -7.02
N ASN A 107 2.41 16.09 -6.84
CA ASN A 107 2.01 16.98 -7.92
C ASN A 107 3.04 18.10 -8.11
N ARG A 108 2.69 19.14 -8.88
CA ARG A 108 3.58 20.25 -9.27
C ARG A 108 3.23 21.56 -8.57
N LEU A 109 2.65 21.48 -7.37
CA LEU A 109 2.31 22.67 -6.59
C LEU A 109 3.58 23.28 -5.98
N SER A 110 3.94 24.49 -6.42
CA SER A 110 5.17 25.17 -6.05
C SER A 110 5.03 26.18 -4.93
N GLY A 111 3.82 26.62 -4.61
CA GLY A 111 3.62 27.61 -3.55
C GLY A 111 2.23 27.59 -2.91
N LEU A 112 2.16 28.15 -1.69
CA LEU A 112 0.95 28.19 -0.88
C LEU A 112 -0.19 29.00 -1.53
N HIS A 113 0.15 29.97 -2.40
CA HIS A 113 -0.84 30.76 -3.13
C HIS A 113 -1.77 29.90 -3.99
N GLN A 114 -1.29 28.76 -4.51
CA GLN A 114 -2.09 27.81 -5.31
C GLN A 114 -3.12 27.04 -4.45
N LEU A 115 -2.94 27.02 -3.13
CA LEU A 115 -3.88 26.38 -2.20
C LEU A 115 -4.91 27.36 -1.64
N ARG A 116 -4.72 28.68 -1.79
CA ARG A 116 -5.62 29.69 -1.21
C ARG A 116 -7.06 29.55 -1.71
N CYS A 117 -7.26 29.12 -2.95
CA CYS A 117 -8.58 28.86 -3.52
C CYS A 117 -9.36 27.78 -2.74
N LEU A 118 -8.67 26.86 -2.07
CA LEU A 118 -9.28 25.78 -1.31
C LEU A 118 -9.76 26.24 0.07
N THR A 119 -9.36 27.42 0.55
CA THR A 119 -9.75 27.91 1.91
C THR A 119 -11.26 28.10 2.06
N GLY A 120 -12.01 28.21 0.96
CA GLY A 120 -13.48 28.22 0.96
C GLY A 120 -14.13 26.87 1.27
N LEU A 121 -13.37 25.77 1.26
CA LEU A 121 -13.87 24.41 1.48
C LEU A 121 -14.04 24.12 2.98
N ARG A 122 -15.21 24.47 3.53
CA ARG A 122 -15.52 24.33 4.97
C ARG A 122 -15.58 22.89 5.48
N ARG A 123 -15.78 21.93 4.58
CA ARG A 123 -15.89 20.49 4.92
C ARG A 123 -14.56 19.75 4.80
N LEU A 124 -13.49 20.40 4.37
CA LEU A 124 -12.20 19.75 4.17
C LEU A 124 -11.57 19.39 5.52
N GLU A 125 -11.42 18.09 5.77
CA GLU A 125 -10.88 17.57 7.04
C GLU A 125 -9.46 17.01 6.89
N SER A 126 -9.11 16.52 5.71
CA SER A 126 -7.83 15.87 5.45
C SER A 126 -7.22 16.33 4.14
N LEU A 127 -6.01 16.86 4.22
CA LEU A 127 -5.24 17.31 3.06
C LEU A 127 -3.87 16.63 3.05
N ARG A 128 -3.54 15.97 1.93
CA ARG A 128 -2.19 15.41 1.70
C ARG A 128 -1.52 16.13 0.55
N LEU A 129 -0.36 16.71 0.81
CA LEU A 129 0.53 17.38 -0.14
C LEU A 129 1.86 16.62 -0.29
N ARG A 130 2.22 15.79 0.68
CA ARG A 130 3.28 14.80 0.55
C ARG A 130 2.85 13.44 1.08
N ASP A 131 3.51 12.41 0.56
CA ASP A 131 3.48 11.05 1.06
C ASP A 131 4.93 10.54 1.10
N PRO A 132 5.56 10.48 2.29
CA PRO A 132 6.94 10.03 2.43
C PRO A 132 7.08 8.54 2.14
N LEU A 133 6.04 7.72 2.35
CA LEU A 133 6.09 6.28 2.10
C LEU A 133 6.12 5.98 0.59
N ALA A 134 5.35 6.75 -0.18
CA ALA A 134 5.33 6.64 -1.63
C ALA A 134 6.43 7.45 -2.33
N GLY A 135 7.24 8.22 -1.60
CA GLY A 135 8.23 9.13 -2.18
C GLY A 135 7.61 10.28 -2.99
N LEU A 136 6.35 10.62 -2.73
CA LEU A 136 5.59 11.63 -3.48
C LEU A 136 5.60 12.95 -2.70
N ALA A 137 6.17 14.00 -3.29
CA ALA A 137 6.17 15.32 -2.67
C ALA A 137 5.85 16.41 -3.69
N ASN A 138 5.17 17.46 -3.25
CA ASN A 138 5.06 18.69 -4.03
C ASN A 138 6.27 19.59 -3.77
N PRO A 139 6.70 20.42 -4.74
CA PRO A 139 7.79 21.37 -4.54
C PRO A 139 7.57 22.31 -3.33
N LEU A 140 6.32 22.68 -3.03
CA LEU A 140 6.00 23.50 -1.84
C LEU A 140 6.41 22.85 -0.52
N CYS A 141 6.47 21.51 -0.45
CA CYS A 141 6.81 20.77 0.76
C CYS A 141 8.31 20.89 1.11
N ALA A 142 9.13 21.42 0.20
CA ALA A 142 10.53 21.72 0.47
C ALA A 142 10.71 23.00 1.31
N ALA A 143 9.69 23.87 1.37
CA ALA A 143 9.77 25.09 2.16
C ALA A 143 9.73 24.78 3.67
N PRO A 144 10.66 25.33 4.48
CA PRO A 144 10.62 25.19 5.93
C PRO A 144 9.33 25.84 6.46
N GLY A 145 8.59 25.11 7.30
CA GLY A 145 7.32 25.60 7.86
C GLY A 145 6.11 25.56 6.91
N TYR A 146 6.18 24.86 5.77
CA TYR A 146 4.97 24.73 4.92
C TYR A 146 3.79 24.12 5.69
N ARG A 147 4.06 23.17 6.60
CA ARG A 147 3.04 22.48 7.39
C ARG A 147 2.30 23.44 8.34
N SER A 148 3.03 24.32 9.03
CA SER A 148 2.41 25.33 9.90
C SER A 148 1.64 26.34 9.06
N ALA A 149 2.20 26.80 7.95
CA ALA A 149 1.50 27.72 7.06
C ALA A 149 0.21 27.13 6.44
N VAL A 150 0.20 25.82 6.13
CA VAL A 150 -1.01 25.11 5.71
C VAL A 150 -2.00 24.98 6.89
N ALA A 151 -1.54 24.67 8.09
CA ALA A 151 -2.42 24.63 9.27
C ALA A 151 -3.06 26.01 9.54
N ASP A 152 -2.31 27.10 9.40
CA ASP A 152 -2.80 28.47 9.58
C ASP A 152 -3.82 28.86 8.50
N MET A 153 -3.62 28.43 7.26
CA MET A 153 -4.58 28.66 6.16
C MET A 153 -5.88 27.85 6.33
N PHE A 154 -5.82 26.69 6.98
CA PHE A 154 -6.93 25.75 7.08
C PHE A 154 -7.17 25.32 8.54
N PRO A 155 -7.80 26.18 9.36
CA PRO A 155 -7.99 25.91 10.79
C PRO A 155 -8.92 24.72 11.08
N GLY A 156 -9.73 24.28 10.11
CA GLY A 156 -10.64 23.14 10.23
C GLY A 156 -10.03 21.77 9.91
N LEU A 157 -8.77 21.71 9.46
CA LEU A 157 -8.13 20.44 9.10
C LEU A 157 -7.87 19.57 10.34
N LYS A 158 -8.30 18.31 10.27
CA LYS A 158 -8.00 17.28 11.26
C LYS A 158 -6.68 16.58 11.00
N ALA A 159 -6.25 16.50 9.73
CA ALA A 159 -5.01 15.84 9.34
C ALA A 159 -4.32 16.54 8.15
N ILE A 160 -2.99 16.63 8.24
CA ILE A 160 -2.10 17.08 7.15
C ILE A 160 -1.08 15.98 6.88
N ASP A 161 -0.93 15.57 5.63
CA ASP A 161 0.09 14.59 5.18
C ASP A 161 0.03 13.24 5.90
N GLY A 162 -1.16 12.88 6.41
CA GLY A 162 -1.38 11.66 7.20
C GLY A 162 -1.13 11.82 8.70
N GLU A 163 -0.58 12.96 9.14
CA GLU A 163 -0.43 13.28 10.55
C GLU A 163 -1.68 13.99 11.09
N ARG A 164 -2.16 13.56 12.26
CA ARG A 164 -3.29 14.20 12.93
C ARG A 164 -2.87 15.52 13.58
N LEU A 165 -3.63 16.57 13.35
CA LEU A 165 -3.48 17.87 14.01
C LEU A 165 -4.26 17.96 15.33
N CYS A 166 -5.43 17.32 15.41
CA CYS A 166 -6.30 17.40 16.58
C CYS A 166 -7.01 16.06 16.90
N GLY A 167 -7.40 15.89 18.17
CA GLY A 167 -8.15 14.74 18.69
C GLY A 167 -7.30 13.75 19.52
N ARG A 168 -7.95 12.75 20.14
CA ARG A 168 -7.26 11.72 20.94
C ARG A 168 -6.20 11.00 20.08
N GLY A 169 -4.93 11.15 20.45
CA GLY A 169 -3.78 10.59 19.73
C GLY A 169 -2.90 11.61 18.99
N SER A 170 -3.32 12.87 18.81
CA SER A 170 -2.43 13.91 18.27
C SER A 170 -1.34 14.30 19.26
N GLU A 171 -1.65 14.30 20.56
CA GLU A 171 -0.68 14.56 21.65
C GLU A 171 0.45 13.52 21.67
N LEU A 172 0.13 12.23 21.49
CA LEU A 172 1.14 11.17 21.40
C LEU A 172 2.04 11.38 20.19
N TYR A 173 1.47 11.73 19.04
CA TYR A 173 2.24 11.95 17.81
C TYR A 173 3.12 13.19 17.91
N GLN A 174 2.62 14.26 18.54
CA GLN A 174 3.41 15.45 18.87
C GLN A 174 4.56 15.10 19.82
N LEU A 175 4.28 14.34 20.88
CA LEU A 175 5.30 13.92 21.85
C LEU A 175 6.37 13.03 21.18
N CYS A 176 5.99 12.09 20.32
CA CYS A 176 6.93 11.30 19.54
C CYS A 176 7.80 12.19 18.63
N ARG A 177 7.22 13.20 17.98
CA ARG A 177 7.97 14.15 17.14
C ARG A 177 8.92 15.02 17.97
N ASP A 178 8.48 15.49 19.12
CA ASP A 178 9.30 16.30 20.03
C ASP A 178 10.49 15.47 20.56
N LEU A 179 10.27 14.18 20.81
CA LEU A 179 11.34 13.23 21.13
C LEU A 179 12.29 13.01 19.94
N ASP A 180 11.76 12.74 18.74
CA ASP A 180 12.58 12.54 17.53
C ASP A 180 13.42 13.77 17.18
N THR A 181 12.86 14.97 17.32
CA THR A 181 13.59 16.22 17.11
C THR A 181 14.65 16.41 18.19
N SER A 182 14.36 16.10 19.45
CA SER A 182 15.35 16.14 20.54
C SER A 182 16.49 15.15 20.32
N LEU A 183 16.19 13.96 19.80
CA LEU A 183 17.18 12.93 19.44
C LEU A 183 18.00 13.33 18.20
N GLY A 184 17.36 13.96 17.21
CA GLY A 184 17.99 14.41 15.97
C GLY A 184 19.02 15.53 16.14
N HIS A 185 18.88 16.38 17.16
CA HIS A 185 19.90 17.38 17.51
C HIS A 185 21.19 16.77 18.08
N GLY A 186 21.19 15.48 18.45
CA GLY A 186 22.38 14.77 18.91
C GLY A 186 23.22 14.11 17.81
N ALA A 187 22.73 14.03 16.56
CA ALA A 187 23.29 13.13 15.54
C ALA A 187 23.65 13.77 14.19
N GLY A 188 23.63 15.10 14.04
CA GLY A 188 23.86 15.75 12.75
C GLY A 188 24.68 17.03 12.83
N GLY A 189 26.02 16.91 12.84
CA GLY A 189 26.91 18.06 12.85
C GLY A 189 28.36 17.73 12.45
N ALA A 190 28.58 17.24 11.22
CA ALA A 190 29.92 17.17 10.63
C ALA A 190 29.91 17.81 9.24
N GLY A 191 30.50 19.01 9.12
CA GLY A 191 30.61 19.72 7.84
C GLY A 191 31.09 21.17 7.92
N ALA A 192 32.39 21.34 8.22
CA ALA A 192 33.28 22.45 7.84
C ALA A 192 33.05 23.89 8.38
N GLY A 193 34.07 24.42 9.09
CA GLY A 193 34.32 25.88 9.09
C GLY A 193 34.87 26.54 10.37
N GLY A 194 36.01 26.08 10.92
CA GLY A 194 37.05 26.90 11.56
C GLY A 194 36.76 27.80 12.78
N GLY A 195 37.44 27.53 13.91
CA GLY A 195 37.93 28.58 14.81
C GLY A 195 37.75 28.35 16.32
N GLY A 196 38.73 27.68 16.95
CA GLY A 196 39.28 28.00 18.27
C GLY A 196 38.39 27.92 19.53
N GLY A 197 38.77 27.06 20.49
CA GLY A 197 38.38 27.23 21.89
C GLY A 197 38.22 25.92 22.65
N ALA A 198 39.00 25.75 23.71
CA ALA A 198 39.19 24.53 24.48
C ALA A 198 38.00 24.10 25.35
N GLY A 199 37.93 22.80 25.65
CA GLY A 199 37.43 22.28 26.92
C GLY A 199 36.32 21.22 26.84
N GLY A 200 36.64 19.99 27.28
CA GLY A 200 35.65 19.00 27.71
C GLY A 200 35.52 17.80 26.77
N GLY A 201 36.22 16.70 27.08
CA GLY A 201 36.03 15.41 26.43
C GLY A 201 34.65 14.84 26.75
N GLY A 202 33.72 14.98 25.82
CA GLY A 202 32.52 14.16 25.73
C GLY A 202 32.73 13.14 24.61
N GLU A 203 32.84 11.87 24.98
CA GLU A 203 32.92 10.77 24.01
C GLU A 203 31.71 10.84 23.07
N CYS A 204 31.97 10.89 21.76
CA CYS A 204 30.91 10.73 20.76
C CYS A 204 30.21 9.38 21.04
N PRO A 205 28.87 9.32 21.13
CA PRO A 205 28.20 8.04 21.25
C PRO A 205 28.56 7.22 20.01
N SER A 206 29.25 6.11 20.25
CA SER A 206 29.67 5.18 19.21
C SER A 206 28.44 4.76 18.40
N ALA A 207 28.67 4.55 17.10
CA ALA A 207 27.64 4.13 16.14
C ALA A 207 26.68 3.13 16.78
N ALA A 208 25.38 3.40 16.69
CA ALA A 208 24.32 2.62 17.30
C ALA A 208 24.59 1.12 17.09
N GLN A 209 24.93 0.42 18.17
CA GLN A 209 25.08 -1.01 18.13
C GLN A 209 23.70 -1.60 17.81
N PRO A 210 23.62 -2.63 16.95
CA PRO A 210 22.35 -3.29 16.71
C PRO A 210 21.79 -3.72 18.07
N TRP A 211 20.52 -3.40 18.33
CA TRP A 211 19.79 -3.72 19.58
C TRP A 211 19.87 -5.22 19.94
N VAL A 212 20.29 -6.02 18.97
CA VAL A 212 20.29 -7.46 19.00
C VAL A 212 21.47 -7.97 18.17
N ASP A 213 22.20 -8.96 18.70
CA ASP A 213 23.29 -9.62 17.98
C ASP A 213 22.82 -10.22 16.64
N ALA A 214 23.72 -10.22 15.65
CA ALA A 214 23.48 -10.90 14.38
C ALA A 214 23.19 -12.39 14.65
N GLY A 215 21.96 -12.84 14.37
CA GLY A 215 21.51 -14.22 14.57
C GLY A 215 20.45 -14.44 15.65
N PHE A 216 20.04 -13.41 16.41
CA PHE A 216 18.95 -13.57 17.40
C PHE A 216 17.59 -13.88 16.77
N TRP A 217 17.30 -13.27 15.63
CA TRP A 217 16.06 -13.49 14.86
C TRP A 217 16.15 -14.71 13.95
N GLU A 218 17.34 -15.29 13.79
CA GLU A 218 17.44 -16.59 13.16
C GLU A 218 16.77 -17.60 14.07
N PRO A 219 15.87 -18.45 13.55
CA PRO A 219 15.33 -19.55 14.33
C PRO A 219 16.52 -20.29 14.91
N ARG A 220 16.68 -20.26 16.25
CA ARG A 220 17.72 -21.02 16.95
C ARG A 220 17.74 -22.38 16.29
N ARG A 221 18.81 -22.70 15.55
CA ARG A 221 18.89 -23.97 14.83
C ARG A 221 18.46 -25.02 15.82
N ARG A 222 17.28 -25.61 15.59
CA ARG A 222 16.65 -26.56 16.51
C ARG A 222 17.80 -27.46 16.94
N ARG A 223 18.13 -27.49 18.24
CA ARG A 223 19.06 -28.50 18.73
C ARG A 223 18.53 -29.80 18.13
N ARG A 224 19.30 -30.39 17.21
CA ARG A 224 18.97 -31.66 16.59
C ARG A 224 18.83 -32.63 17.75
N SER A 225 17.62 -32.77 18.25
CA SER A 225 17.34 -33.63 19.37
C SER A 225 17.42 -35.01 18.78
N SER A 226 18.52 -35.71 19.05
CA SER A 226 18.71 -37.10 18.66
C SER A 226 17.47 -37.94 19.01
N ILE A 227 16.78 -37.57 20.07
CA ILE A 227 15.52 -38.15 20.52
C ILE A 227 14.40 -38.06 19.47
N VAL A 228 14.27 -36.94 18.75
CA VAL A 228 13.21 -36.77 17.74
C VAL A 228 13.54 -37.55 16.46
N GLU A 229 14.81 -37.55 16.03
CA GLU A 229 15.27 -38.36 14.90
C GLU A 229 15.11 -39.87 15.18
N GLU A 230 15.51 -40.31 16.38
CA GLU A 230 15.35 -41.70 16.81
C GLU A 230 13.87 -42.11 16.88
N ALA A 231 12.99 -41.22 17.36
CA ALA A 231 11.56 -41.46 17.40
C ALA A 231 10.95 -41.59 15.99
N TYR A 232 11.38 -40.75 15.04
CA TYR A 232 10.93 -40.87 13.64
C TYR A 232 11.42 -42.15 12.98
N ARG A 233 12.66 -42.57 13.25
CA ARG A 233 13.22 -43.83 12.75
C ARG A 233 12.45 -45.04 13.30
N GLN A 234 12.25 -45.10 14.61
CA GLN A 234 11.50 -46.17 15.28
C GLN A 234 10.05 -46.23 14.77
N PHE A 235 9.41 -45.09 14.58
CA PHE A 235 8.05 -45.06 14.03
C PHE A 235 8.00 -45.57 12.57
N GLY A 236 9.00 -45.23 11.76
CA GLY A 236 9.14 -45.74 10.40
C GLY A 236 9.32 -47.27 10.34
N GLU A 237 10.16 -47.82 11.22
CA GLU A 237 10.41 -49.26 11.32
C GLU A 237 9.12 -50.01 11.71
N VAL A 238 8.37 -49.51 12.71
CA VAL A 238 7.09 -50.10 13.13
C VAL A 238 6.04 -50.07 12.01
N LEU A 239 5.94 -48.97 11.26
CA LEU A 239 5.00 -48.89 10.13
C LEU A 239 5.35 -49.87 9.02
N GLN A 240 6.64 -50.12 8.78
CA GLN A 240 7.09 -51.09 7.80
C GLN A 240 6.76 -52.52 8.25
N GLU A 241 6.99 -52.84 9.52
CA GLU A 241 6.64 -54.13 10.10
C GLU A 241 5.12 -54.39 10.05
N CYS A 242 4.29 -53.39 10.36
CA CYS A 242 2.83 -53.51 10.21
C CYS A 242 2.40 -53.80 8.77
N ARG A 243 3.06 -53.20 7.77
CA ARG A 243 2.76 -53.45 6.36
C ARG A 243 3.17 -54.86 5.93
N GLU A 244 4.29 -55.36 6.42
CA GLU A 244 4.75 -56.72 6.14
C GLU A 244 3.85 -57.77 6.80
N LEU A 245 3.42 -57.53 8.04
CA LEU A 245 2.42 -58.38 8.70
C LEU A 245 1.09 -58.38 7.96
N GLY A 246 0.64 -57.21 7.47
CA GLY A 246 -0.55 -57.10 6.62
C GLY A 246 -0.43 -57.98 5.37
N ARG A 247 0.67 -57.87 4.63
CA ARG A 247 0.92 -58.72 3.44
C ARG A 247 0.93 -60.21 3.76
N ARG A 248 1.57 -60.61 4.85
CA ARG A 248 1.61 -62.02 5.27
C ARG A 248 0.22 -62.54 5.65
N ALA A 249 -0.61 -61.71 6.29
CA ALA A 249 -1.98 -62.08 6.58
C ALA A 249 -2.79 -62.24 5.29
N ASP A 250 -2.67 -61.31 4.34
CA ASP A 250 -3.34 -61.40 3.04
C ASP A 250 -2.91 -62.66 2.26
N ASP A 251 -1.62 -62.99 2.26
CA ASP A 251 -1.09 -64.20 1.61
C ASP A 251 -1.62 -65.49 2.26
N THR A 252 -1.72 -65.53 3.60
CA THR A 252 -2.27 -66.71 4.29
C THR A 252 -3.77 -66.85 4.06
N ILE A 253 -4.51 -65.74 4.02
CA ILE A 253 -5.94 -65.74 3.65
C ILE A 253 -6.11 -66.25 2.21
N ALA A 254 -5.34 -65.73 1.25
CA ALA A 254 -5.40 -66.17 -0.14
C ALA A 254 -5.03 -67.65 -0.30
N GLN A 255 -4.08 -68.17 0.48
CA GLN A 255 -3.76 -69.60 0.49
C GLN A 255 -4.89 -70.45 1.08
N ALA A 256 -5.52 -70.00 2.16
CA ALA A 256 -6.67 -70.68 2.77
C ALA A 256 -7.88 -70.69 1.82
N GLU A 257 -8.16 -69.58 1.13
CA GLU A 257 -9.21 -69.48 0.12
C GLU A 257 -8.96 -70.43 -1.06
N ARG A 258 -7.73 -70.53 -1.56
CA ARG A 258 -7.37 -71.50 -2.61
C ARG A 258 -7.52 -72.94 -2.14
N ALA A 259 -7.12 -73.25 -0.90
CA ALA A 259 -7.29 -74.58 -0.32
C ALA A 259 -8.77 -74.96 -0.19
N LEU A 260 -9.62 -74.01 0.22
CA LEU A 260 -11.07 -74.17 0.28
C LEU A 260 -11.70 -74.31 -1.11
N ALA A 261 -11.24 -73.56 -2.11
CA ALA A 261 -11.70 -73.66 -3.50
C ALA A 261 -11.25 -74.96 -4.20
N SER A 262 -10.17 -75.59 -3.73
CA SER A 262 -9.64 -76.85 -4.27
C SER A 262 -10.28 -78.12 -3.68
N ARG A 263 -11.17 -77.98 -2.68
CA ARG A 263 -11.95 -79.11 -2.17
C ARG A 263 -13.01 -79.48 -3.22
N PRO A 264 -13.01 -80.71 -3.78
CA PRO A 264 -14.08 -81.13 -4.66
C PRO A 264 -15.39 -81.22 -3.88
N ASP A 265 -16.49 -80.81 -4.52
CA ASP A 265 -17.84 -80.89 -3.96
C ASP A 265 -18.12 -82.32 -3.45
N PRO A 266 -18.51 -82.50 -2.18
CA PRO A 266 -18.86 -83.81 -1.64
C PRO A 266 -20.12 -84.43 -2.29
N ASN A 267 -20.79 -83.71 -3.20
CA ASN A 267 -21.95 -84.18 -3.97
C ASN A 267 -21.65 -84.54 -5.44
N SER A 268 -20.38 -84.67 -5.85
CA SER A 268 -20.02 -85.05 -7.23
C SER A 268 -19.62 -86.52 -7.41
N PHE A 269 -20.09 -87.42 -6.54
CA PHE A 269 -20.07 -88.86 -6.85
C PHE A 269 -21.24 -89.20 -7.79
N VAL A 270 -20.94 -89.25 -9.09
CA VAL A 270 -21.79 -89.88 -10.10
C VAL A 270 -21.41 -91.37 -10.17
N PHE A 271 -22.42 -92.24 -10.07
CA PHE A 271 -22.37 -93.70 -10.22
C PHE A 271 -21.80 -94.15 -11.56
#